data_AF-A0A9E4BZ51-F1
#
_entry.id   AF-A0A9E4BZ51-F1
#
_cell.length_a   1.000
_cell.length_b   1.000
_cell.length_c   1.000
_cell.angle_alpha   90.00
_cell.angle_beta   90.00
_cell.angle_gamma   90.00
#
_symmetry.space_group_name_H-M   'P 1'
#
loop_
_entity.id
_entity.type
_entity.pdbx_description
1 polymer ?
#
loop_
_entity_poly.entity_id
_entity_poly.type
_entity_poly.pdbx_seq_one_letter_code
_entity_poly.pdbx_strand_id
1 'polypeptide(L)'
;MQTLKSRTRTAPPPWAVLERRLIDAIDEATPIFLDKYTRPGGSLIWKDEYPGDGVWADDLYEAFFNWPHYYALGGSEYTGVKALEEWNAITRQLEHDYGRVTREFINDDDWFHNAENYIYFYHLGMADP
;
A
#
# COMPACT_ATOMS: atom_id res chain seq x y z
N MET A 1 -28.21 -22.28 -6.77
CA MET A 1 -26.99 -22.08 -5.95
C MET A 1 -26.43 -23.45 -5.58
N GLN A 2 -25.27 -23.85 -6.11
CA GLN A 2 -24.65 -25.12 -5.72
C GLN A 2 -23.95 -24.94 -4.37
N THR A 3 -24.18 -25.86 -3.44
CA THR A 3 -23.51 -25.87 -2.14
C THR A 3 -22.43 -26.94 -2.14
N LEU A 4 -21.17 -26.52 -2.05
CA LEU A 4 -20.05 -27.43 -1.85
C LEU A 4 -19.97 -27.82 -0.36
N LYS A 5 -19.74 -29.10 -0.07
CA LYS A 5 -19.54 -29.62 1.28
C LYS A 5 -18.23 -30.40 1.34
N SER A 6 -17.27 -29.94 2.15
CA SER A 6 -16.11 -30.73 2.53
C SER A 6 -16.44 -31.55 3.79
N ARG A 7 -16.09 -32.84 3.79
CA ARG A 7 -16.31 -33.76 4.92
C ARG A 7 -15.01 -34.30 5.51
N THR A 8 -13.88 -34.00 4.88
CA THR A 8 -12.58 -34.57 5.25
C THR A 8 -11.65 -33.46 5.67
N ARG A 9 -11.12 -33.54 6.89
CA ARG A 9 -10.01 -32.68 7.31
C ARG A 9 -8.72 -33.18 6.65
N THR A 10 -7.99 -32.28 6.02
CA THR A 10 -6.64 -32.53 5.53
C THR A 10 -5.64 -31.73 6.36
N ALA A 11 -4.41 -32.21 6.47
CA ALA A 11 -3.34 -31.37 6.97
C ALA A 11 -3.11 -30.21 5.96
N PRO A 12 -2.84 -28.98 6.43
CA PRO A 12 -2.51 -27.89 5.52
C PRO A 12 -1.21 -28.24 4.78
N PRO A 13 -1.13 -27.95 3.47
CA PRO A 13 0.11 -28.15 2.74
C PRO A 13 1.21 -27.25 3.31
N PRO A 14 2.50 -27.64 3.24
CA PRO A 14 3.60 -26.87 3.82
C PRO A 14 3.65 -25.39 3.39
N TRP A 15 3.33 -25.10 2.12
CA TRP A 15 3.34 -23.72 1.61
C TRP A 15 2.35 -22.81 2.35
N ALA A 16 1.16 -23.30 2.73
CA ALA A 16 0.15 -22.50 3.41
C ALA A 16 0.59 -22.16 4.85
N VAL A 17 1.32 -23.06 5.49
CA VAL A 17 1.91 -22.80 6.82
C VAL A 17 3.03 -21.77 6.72
N LEU A 18 3.86 -21.84 5.68
CA LEU A 18 4.92 -20.86 5.44
C LEU A 18 4.37 -19.49 5.07
N GLU A 19 3.32 -19.42 4.25
CA GLU A 19 2.64 -18.18 3.90
C GLU A 19 2.08 -17.48 5.14
N ARG A 20 1.44 -18.22 6.06
CA ARG A 20 0.99 -17.63 7.33
C ARG A 20 2.13 -17.07 8.17
N ARG A 21 3.27 -17.77 8.25
CA ARG A 21 4.46 -17.26 8.96
C ARG A 21 5.06 -16.03 8.28
N LEU A 22 5.01 -15.96 6.95
CA LEU A 22 5.44 -14.78 6.21
C LEU A 22 4.53 -13.59 6.50
N ILE A 23 3.21 -13.81 6.52
CA ILE A 23 2.24 -12.77 6.90
C ILE A 23 2.54 -12.27 8.30
N ASP A 24 2.69 -13.17 9.29
CA ASP A 24 2.97 -12.78 10.67
C ASP A 24 4.29 -11.96 10.77
N ALA A 25 5.33 -12.33 10.02
CA ALA A 25 6.60 -11.60 10.00
C ALA A 25 6.48 -10.20 9.32
N ILE A 26 5.65 -10.08 8.28
CA ILE A 26 5.36 -8.79 7.65
C ILE A 26 4.59 -7.89 8.61
N ASP A 27 3.59 -8.43 9.32
CA ASP A 27 2.81 -7.67 10.32
C ASP A 27 3.68 -7.13 11.46
N GLU A 28 4.68 -7.89 11.91
CA GLU A 28 5.67 -7.42 12.88
C GLU A 28 6.57 -6.29 12.31
N ALA A 29 6.85 -6.34 11.01
CA ALA A 29 7.71 -5.36 10.33
C ALA A 29 6.99 -4.04 9.99
N THR A 30 5.68 -4.07 9.71
CA THR A 30 4.88 -2.89 9.33
C THR A 30 5.09 -1.68 10.27
N PRO A 31 4.90 -1.78 11.60
CA PRO A 31 5.09 -0.63 12.49
C PRO A 31 6.56 -0.15 12.53
N ILE A 32 7.53 -1.05 12.40
CA ILE A 32 8.96 -0.71 12.37
C ILE A 32 9.29 0.08 11.09
N PHE A 33 8.72 -0.33 9.97
CA PHE A 33 8.89 0.34 8.69
C PHE A 33 8.34 1.78 8.75
N LEU A 34 7.11 1.94 9.24
CA LEU A 34 6.50 3.26 9.39
C LEU A 34 7.31 4.17 10.32
N ASP A 35 7.67 3.69 11.52
CA ASP A 35 8.46 4.48 12.48
C ASP A 35 9.80 4.95 11.89
N LYS A 36 10.41 4.13 11.03
CA LYS A 36 11.70 4.44 10.42
C LYS A 36 11.63 5.39 9.23
N TYR A 37 10.57 5.28 8.41
CA TYR A 37 10.53 5.91 7.09
C TYR A 37 9.42 6.96 6.93
N THR A 38 8.53 7.13 7.91
CA THR A 38 7.51 8.18 7.87
C THR A 38 7.66 9.15 9.03
N ARG A 39 7.18 10.38 8.81
CA ARG A 39 7.05 11.41 9.83
C ARG A 39 5.73 11.23 10.58
N PRO A 40 5.56 11.88 11.75
CA PRO A 40 4.24 12.04 12.33
C PRO A 40 3.26 12.62 11.29
N GLY A 41 2.19 11.88 10.99
CA GLY A 41 1.22 12.24 9.93
C GLY A 41 1.34 11.44 8.62
N GLY A 42 2.32 10.54 8.53
CA GLY A 42 2.48 9.55 7.45
C GLY A 42 3.36 10.00 6.27
N SER A 43 3.70 11.29 6.16
CA SER A 43 4.57 11.72 5.05
C SER A 43 5.93 11.02 5.08
N LEU A 44 6.42 10.61 3.92
CA LEU A 44 7.68 9.91 3.79
C LEU A 44 8.84 10.82 4.20
N ILE A 45 9.78 10.26 4.96
CA ILE A 45 11.10 10.86 5.20
C ILE A 45 11.91 10.69 3.92
N TRP A 46 11.80 11.69 3.05
CA TRP A 46 12.44 11.71 1.75
C TRP A 46 13.12 13.06 1.49
N LYS A 47 13.20 13.52 0.23
CA LYS A 47 13.86 14.76 -0.15
C LYS A 47 13.05 15.98 0.30
N ASP A 48 13.74 17.05 0.68
CA ASP A 48 13.10 18.31 1.09
C ASP A 48 12.44 19.03 -0.11
N GLU A 49 12.95 18.81 -1.32
CA GLU A 49 12.41 19.36 -2.57
C GLU A 49 12.22 18.26 -3.61
N TYR A 50 11.26 18.47 -4.51
CA TYR A 50 11.01 17.54 -5.60
C TYR A 50 12.17 17.58 -6.62
N PRO A 51 12.86 16.47 -6.88
CA PRO A 51 14.13 16.48 -7.60
C PRO A 51 14.02 16.69 -9.11
N GLY A 52 12.81 16.80 -9.67
CA GLY A 52 12.57 17.03 -11.09
C GLY A 52 12.70 15.74 -11.93
N ASP A 53 13.24 15.87 -13.15
CA ASP A 53 13.27 14.81 -14.16
C ASP A 53 13.88 13.51 -13.64
N GLY A 54 13.14 12.40 -13.79
CA GLY A 54 13.54 11.06 -13.37
C GLY A 54 12.99 10.62 -12.01
N VAL A 55 12.10 11.41 -11.42
CA VAL A 55 11.29 11.03 -10.26
C VAL A 55 9.84 11.43 -10.51
N TRP A 56 8.93 10.52 -10.25
CA TRP A 56 7.51 10.65 -10.57
C TRP A 56 6.65 10.54 -9.32
N ALA A 57 5.37 10.90 -9.41
CA ALA A 57 4.51 10.90 -8.22
C ALA A 57 4.33 9.49 -7.64
N ASP A 58 4.35 8.47 -8.50
CA ASP A 58 4.22 7.05 -8.16
C ASP A 58 5.35 6.57 -7.26
N ASP A 59 6.58 7.07 -7.40
CA ASP A 59 7.72 6.68 -6.54
C ASP A 59 7.38 6.77 -5.04
N LEU A 60 6.50 7.71 -4.64
CA LEU A 60 6.03 7.82 -3.26
C LEU A 60 4.91 6.83 -2.95
N TYR A 61 3.94 6.66 -3.86
CA TYR A 61 2.84 5.70 -3.69
C TYR A 61 3.33 4.24 -3.70
N GLU A 62 4.40 3.94 -4.42
CA GLU A 62 5.03 2.63 -4.50
C GLU A 62 5.58 2.12 -3.16
N ALA A 63 5.82 3.01 -2.19
CA ALA A 63 6.19 2.58 -0.86
C ALA A 63 5.10 1.73 -0.17
N PHE A 64 3.84 1.86 -0.60
CA PHE A 64 2.68 1.24 0.06
C PHE A 64 1.65 0.59 -0.89
N PHE A 65 1.85 0.62 -2.22
CA PHE A 65 0.84 0.22 -3.20
C PHE A 65 0.26 -1.19 -3.04
N ASN A 66 1.04 -2.12 -2.47
CA ASN A 66 0.65 -3.51 -2.25
C ASN A 66 0.04 -3.77 -0.87
N TRP A 67 -0.01 -2.78 0.03
CA TRP A 67 -0.50 -2.96 1.40
C TRP A 67 -1.99 -3.32 1.47
N PRO A 68 -2.90 -2.71 0.69
CA PRO A 68 -4.30 -3.12 0.72
C PRO A 68 -4.50 -4.53 0.18
N HIS A 69 -3.75 -4.91 -0.86
CA HIS A 69 -3.76 -6.28 -1.39
C HIS A 69 -3.23 -7.27 -0.35
N TYR A 70 -2.12 -6.95 0.33
CA TYR A 70 -1.61 -7.76 1.43
C TYR A 70 -2.65 -7.94 2.55
N TYR A 71 -3.35 -6.86 2.93
CA TYR A 71 -4.46 -6.94 3.89
C TYR A 71 -5.57 -7.89 3.39
N ALA A 72 -5.97 -7.78 2.13
CA ALA A 72 -6.96 -8.69 1.52
C ALA A 72 -6.53 -10.17 1.50
N LEU A 73 -5.22 -10.45 1.47
CA LEU A 73 -4.66 -11.81 1.58
C LEU A 73 -4.66 -12.36 3.02
N GLY A 74 -5.07 -11.56 4.00
CA GLY A 74 -5.15 -11.94 5.40
C GLY A 74 -4.04 -11.37 6.29
N GLY A 75 -3.42 -10.26 5.86
CA GLY A 75 -2.60 -9.41 6.72
C GLY A 75 -3.41 -8.73 7.82
N SER A 76 -2.73 -8.08 8.77
CA SER A 76 -3.41 -7.46 9.91
C SER A 76 -4.31 -6.27 9.53
N GLU A 77 -5.36 -6.08 10.32
CA GLU A 77 -6.22 -4.88 10.28
C GLU A 77 -5.40 -3.60 10.45
N TYR A 78 -4.34 -3.63 11.27
CA TYR A 78 -3.42 -2.51 11.42
C TYR A 78 -2.82 -2.10 10.07
N THR A 79 -2.28 -3.06 9.31
CA THR A 79 -1.72 -2.78 7.98
C THR A 79 -2.80 -2.27 7.02
N GLY A 80 -4.02 -2.80 7.08
CA GLY A 80 -5.17 -2.32 6.29
C GLY A 80 -5.52 -0.85 6.57
N VAL A 81 -5.63 -0.48 7.85
CA VAL A 81 -5.87 0.93 8.27
C VAL A 81 -4.73 1.83 7.80
N LYS A 82 -3.48 1.38 8.01
CA LYS A 82 -2.30 2.14 7.57
C LYS A 82 -2.24 2.32 6.07
N ALA A 83 -2.67 1.33 5.28
CA ALA A 83 -2.72 1.47 3.84
C ALA A 83 -3.59 2.65 3.39
N LEU A 84 -4.72 2.92 4.05
CA LEU A 84 -5.53 4.10 3.72
C LEU A 84 -4.92 5.39 4.28
N GLU A 85 -4.36 5.35 5.50
CA GLU A 85 -3.71 6.52 6.09
C GLU A 85 -2.52 7.01 5.26
N GLU A 86 -1.67 6.08 4.79
CA GLU A 86 -0.47 6.38 3.99
C GLU A 86 -0.81 6.84 2.57
N TRP A 87 -1.85 6.29 1.94
CA TRP A 87 -2.39 6.85 0.68
C TRP A 87 -2.70 8.34 0.85
N ASN A 88 -3.49 8.69 1.87
CA ASN A 88 -3.86 10.07 2.12
C ASN A 88 -2.65 10.94 2.51
N ALA A 89 -1.67 10.39 3.23
CA ALA A 89 -0.47 11.12 3.61
C ALA A 89 0.43 11.45 2.42
N ILE A 90 0.62 10.48 1.51
CA ILE A 90 1.38 10.68 0.28
C ILE A 90 0.67 11.65 -0.65
N THR A 91 -0.65 11.54 -0.83
CA THR A 91 -1.41 12.51 -1.64
C THR A 91 -1.23 13.94 -1.10
N ARG A 92 -1.31 14.12 0.22
CA ARG A 92 -1.05 15.43 0.86
C ARG A 92 0.38 15.92 0.66
N GLN A 93 1.36 15.04 0.79
CA GLN A 93 2.78 15.39 0.60
C GLN A 93 3.03 15.83 -0.84
N LEU A 94 2.51 15.08 -1.83
CA LEU A 94 2.62 15.44 -3.24
C LEU A 94 1.90 16.76 -3.57
N GLU A 95 0.76 17.04 -2.95
CA GLU A 95 0.02 18.29 -3.16
C GLU A 95 0.70 19.50 -2.50
N HIS A 96 1.09 19.39 -1.24
CA HIS A 96 1.51 20.54 -0.44
C HIS A 96 3.02 20.77 -0.43
N ASP A 97 3.82 19.70 -0.42
CA ASP A 97 5.28 19.82 -0.32
C ASP A 97 5.91 19.91 -1.71
N TYR A 98 5.30 19.23 -2.71
CA TYR A 98 5.88 19.11 -4.06
C TYR A 98 5.06 19.76 -5.17
N GLY A 99 3.80 20.12 -4.94
CA GLY A 99 2.94 20.74 -5.96
C GLY A 99 2.69 19.85 -7.20
N ARG A 100 2.79 18.52 -7.02
CA ARG A 100 2.63 17.52 -8.09
C ARG A 100 1.21 16.99 -8.20
N VAL A 101 0.39 17.25 -7.20
CA VAL A 101 -1.04 16.88 -7.15
C VAL A 101 -1.87 18.15 -6.99
N THR A 102 -3.03 18.20 -7.66
CA THR A 102 -4.05 19.22 -7.46
C THR A 102 -5.40 18.56 -7.28
N ARG A 103 -6.06 18.77 -6.13
CA ARG A 103 -7.37 18.16 -5.84
C ARG A 103 -7.36 16.64 -6.07
N GLU A 104 -6.34 15.96 -5.54
CA GLU A 104 -6.12 14.50 -5.63
C GLU A 104 -5.77 13.95 -7.03
N PHE A 105 -5.56 14.80 -8.04
CA PHE A 105 -5.10 14.36 -9.37
C PHE A 105 -3.64 14.74 -9.63
N ILE A 106 -2.86 13.82 -10.19
CA ILE A 106 -1.47 14.07 -10.61
C ILE A 106 -1.45 15.11 -11.73
N ASN A 107 -0.56 16.11 -11.62
CA ASN A 107 -0.51 17.26 -12.52
C ASN A 107 0.17 16.96 -13.86
N ASP A 108 1.25 16.18 -13.89
CA ASP A 108 2.06 15.98 -15.11
C ASP A 108 3.00 14.77 -15.04
N ASP A 109 2.50 13.55 -15.25
CA ASP A 109 3.32 12.34 -15.43
C ASP A 109 2.89 11.64 -16.72
N ASP A 110 3.72 10.76 -17.30
CA ASP A 110 3.28 9.96 -18.45
C ASP A 110 2.19 8.94 -18.06
N TRP A 111 1.56 8.32 -19.06
CA TRP A 111 0.47 7.38 -18.83
C TRP A 111 0.89 6.11 -18.08
N PHE A 112 2.15 5.70 -18.20
CA PHE A 112 2.66 4.51 -17.53
C PHE A 112 2.80 4.77 -16.03
N HIS A 113 3.47 5.85 -15.65
CA HIS A 113 3.65 6.23 -14.25
C HIS A 113 2.31 6.58 -13.58
N ASN A 114 1.39 7.25 -14.29
CA ASN A 114 0.01 7.43 -13.79
C ASN A 114 -0.69 6.09 -13.51
N ALA A 115 -0.49 5.07 -14.35
CA ALA A 115 -1.11 3.77 -14.11
C ALA A 115 -0.54 3.08 -12.86
N GLU A 116 0.76 3.23 -12.58
CA GLU A 116 1.42 2.70 -11.38
C GLU A 116 0.84 3.33 -10.10
N ASN A 117 0.65 4.65 -10.09
CA ASN A 117 -0.06 5.36 -9.01
C ASN A 117 -1.42 4.72 -8.68
N TYR A 118 -2.25 4.47 -9.71
CA TYR A 118 -3.64 4.06 -9.52
C TYR A 118 -3.81 2.59 -9.11
N ILE A 119 -2.78 1.74 -9.26
CA ILE A 119 -2.82 0.36 -8.74
C ILE A 119 -3.09 0.39 -7.24
N TYR A 120 -2.46 1.31 -6.50
CA TYR A 120 -2.71 1.47 -5.07
C TYR A 120 -4.19 1.82 -4.80
N PHE A 121 -4.73 2.84 -5.49
CA PHE A 121 -6.13 3.23 -5.36
C PHE A 121 -7.10 2.06 -5.63
N TYR A 122 -6.85 1.28 -6.68
CA TYR A 122 -7.68 0.12 -7.00
C TYR A 122 -7.57 -0.98 -5.94
N HIS A 123 -6.39 -1.19 -5.36
CA HIS A 123 -6.22 -2.14 -4.27
C HIS A 123 -6.98 -1.72 -3.01
N LEU A 124 -7.09 -0.43 -2.71
CA LEU A 124 -7.91 0.05 -1.58
C LEU A 124 -9.37 -0.37 -1.76
N GLY A 125 -9.96 -0.10 -2.93
CA GLY A 125 -11.34 -0.52 -3.23
C GLY A 125 -11.51 -2.04 -3.36
N MET A 126 -10.47 -2.79 -3.71
CA MET A 126 -10.53 -4.26 -3.70
C MET A 126 -10.58 -4.82 -2.28
N ALA A 127 -9.82 -4.22 -1.36
CA ALA A 127 -9.65 -4.72 -0.01
C ALA A 127 -10.84 -4.39 0.90
N ASP A 128 -11.52 -3.26 0.64
CA ASP A 128 -12.74 -2.84 1.35
C ASP A 128 -13.73 -2.17 0.36
N PRO A 129 -14.54 -2.98 -0.37
CA PRO A 129 -15.38 -2.52 -1.49
C PRO A 129 -16.70 -1.84 -1.11
#